data_AF-A0A1L3JML0-F1
#
_entry.id   AF-A0A1L3JML0-F1
#
_cell.length_a   1.000
_cell.length_b   1.000
_cell.length_c   1.000
_cell.angle_alpha   90.00
_cell.angle_beta   90.00
_cell.angle_gamma   90.00
#
_symmetry.space_group_name_H-M   'P 1'
#
loop_
_entity.id
_entity.type
_entity.pdbx_description
1 polymer ?
#
loop_
_entity_poly.entity_id
_entity_poly.type
_entity_poly.pdbx_seq_one_letter_code
_entity_poly.pdbx_strand_id
1 'polypeptide(L)' 'MDANIVFEIAKVLPREEQKKLLNMLKGNLIVKKKSKVKKKLSDTETQKFLLRTVFNVKTTSQK' A
#
# COMPACT_ATOMS: atom_id res chain seq x y z
N MET A 1 9.44 -12.03 2.60
CA MET A 1 10.47 -12.93 2.06
C MET A 1 11.74 -12.12 1.96
N ASP A 2 12.81 -12.59 2.56
CA ASP A 2 14.09 -11.87 2.60
C ASP A 2 14.75 -11.89 1.21
N ALA A 3 15.32 -10.76 0.78
CA ALA A 3 15.94 -10.64 -0.54
C ALA A 3 17.12 -11.61 -0.70
N ASN A 4 17.85 -11.88 0.38
CA ASN A 4 18.98 -12.80 0.37
C ASN A 4 18.53 -14.25 0.15
N ILE A 5 17.41 -14.66 0.76
CA ILE A 5 16.87 -16.01 0.60
C ILE A 5 16.40 -16.23 -0.85
N VAL A 6 15.72 -15.24 -1.44
CA VAL A 6 15.26 -15.32 -2.84
C VAL A 6 16.44 -15.40 -3.81
N PHE A 7 17.53 -14.69 -3.53
CA PHE A 7 18.74 -14.70 -4.34
C PHE A 7 19.47 -16.05 -4.30
N GLU A 8 19.64 -16.64 -3.11
CA GLU A 8 20.26 -17.96 -2.99
C GLU A 8 19.43 -19.04 -3.69
N ILE A 9 18.09 -18.99 -3.57
CA ILE A 9 17.21 -19.91 -4.30
C ILE A 9 17.35 -19.72 -5.82
N ALA A 10 17.39 -18.47 -6.31
CA ALA A 10 17.50 -18.18 -7.74
C ALA A 10 18.78 -18.70 -8.38
N LYS A 11 19.90 -18.76 -7.64
CA LYS A 11 21.20 -19.25 -8.14
C LYS A 11 21.18 -20.75 -8.48
N VAL A 12 20.38 -21.53 -7.76
CA VAL A 12 20.36 -23.00 -7.91
C VAL A 12 19.36 -23.45 -8.98
N LEU A 13 18.45 -22.57 -9.40
CA LEU A 13 17.39 -22.89 -10.35
C LEU A 13 17.88 -22.85 -11.82
N PRO A 14 17.37 -23.73 -12.69
CA PRO A 14 17.53 -23.62 -14.14
C PRO A 14 16.96 -22.31 -14.70
N ARG A 15 17.45 -21.85 -15.86
CA ARG A 15 17.05 -20.57 -16.48
C ARG A 15 15.53 -20.42 -16.66
N GLU A 16 14.82 -21.49 -17.00
CA GLU A 16 13.36 -21.45 -17.19
C GLU A 16 12.60 -21.25 -15.87
N GLU A 17 13.09 -21.85 -14.79
CA GLU A 17 12.51 -21.69 -13.46
C GLU A 17 12.82 -20.32 -12.86
N GLN A 18 14.01 -19.77 -13.14
CA GLN A 18 14.35 -18.39 -12.79
C GLN A 18 13.39 -17.37 -13.43
N LYS A 19 13.04 -17.55 -14.71
CA LYS A 19 12.05 -16.69 -15.40
C LYS A 19 10.67 -16.80 -14.76
N LYS A 20 10.24 -18.01 -14.40
CA LYS A 20 8.96 -18.25 -13.72
C LYS A 20 8.92 -17.56 -12.35
N LEU A 21 9.99 -17.70 -11.56
CA LEU A 21 10.14 -17.03 -10.27
C LEU A 21 10.12 -15.50 -10.42
N LEU A 22 10.83 -14.96 -11.41
CA LEU A 22 10.84 -13.53 -11.70
C LEU A 22 9.44 -12.99 -12.04
N ASN A 23 8.66 -13.72 -12.85
CA ASN A 23 7.30 -13.34 -13.19
C ASN A 23 6.36 -13.36 -11.97
N MET A 24 6.48 -14.36 -11.10
CA MET A 24 5.72 -14.43 -9.85
C MET A 24 6.06 -13.27 -8.90
N LEU A 25 7.34 -12.90 -8.81
CA LEU A 25 7.79 -11.78 -7.98
C LEU A 25 7.30 -10.42 -8.53
N LYS A 26 7.36 -10.22 -9.85
CA LYS A 26 6.85 -9.01 -10.52
C LYS A 26 5.35 -8.82 -10.29
N GLY A 27 4.54 -9.89 -10.42
CA GLY A 27 3.10 -9.83 -10.15
C GLY A 27 2.78 -9.35 -8.73
N ASN A 28 3.48 -9.90 -7.73
CA ASN A 28 3.32 -9.50 -6.33
C ASN A 28 3.80 -8.08 -6.02
N LEU A 29 4.85 -7.60 -6.71
CA LEU A 29 5.33 -6.22 -6.58
C LEU A 29 4.34 -5.21 -7.17
N ILE A 30 3.74 -5.51 -8.31
CA ILE A 30 2.73 -4.64 -8.96
C ILE A 30 1.47 -4.52 -8.09
N VAL A 31 1.02 -5.61 -7.47
CA VAL A 31 -0.13 -5.60 -6.54
C VAL A 31 0.19 -4.81 -5.27
N LYS A 32 1.41 -4.91 -4.73
CA LYS A 32 1.83 -4.09 -3.58
C LYS A 32 1.93 -2.59 -3.89
N LYS A 33 2.18 -2.21 -5.13
CA LYS A 33 2.21 -0.79 -5.55
C LYS A 33 0.81 -0.15 -5.65
N LYS A 34 -0.27 -0.93 -5.54
CA LYS A 34 -1.67 -0.45 -5.49
C LYS A 34 -2.23 -0.23 -4.08
N SER A 35 -1.41 -0.24 -3.03
CA SER A 35 -1.90 0.03 -1.67
C SER A 35 -1.57 1.45 -1.20
N LYS A 36 -2.65 2.15 -0.83
CA LYS A 36 -2.76 3.50 -0.26
C LYS A 36 -2.73 4.66 -1.27
N VAL A 37 -3.75 4.71 -2.14
CA VAL A 37 -4.39 6.01 -2.36
C VAL A 37 -4.85 6.49 -0.98
N LYS A 38 -4.03 7.30 -0.30
CA LYS A 38 -4.52 8.08 0.84
C LYS A 38 -5.63 8.92 0.24
N LYS A 39 -6.89 8.62 0.58
CA LYS A 39 -8.03 9.45 0.21
C LYS A 39 -7.68 10.86 0.71
N LYS A 40 -7.33 11.76 -0.21
CA LYS A 40 -7.05 13.16 0.15
C LYS A 40 -8.38 13.71 0.60
N LEU A 41 -8.53 13.91 1.91
CA LEU A 41 -9.70 14.56 2.48
C LEU A 41 -9.83 15.92 1.79
N SER A 42 -11.03 16.28 1.37
CA SER A 42 -11.27 17.66 0.94
C SER A 42 -11.01 18.63 2.10
N ASP A 43 -10.82 19.91 1.81
CA ASP A 43 -10.62 20.92 2.85
C ASP A 43 -11.79 20.91 3.85
N THR A 44 -13.01 20.66 3.36
CA THR A 44 -14.22 20.55 4.19
C THR A 44 -14.24 19.31 5.09
N GLU A 45 -13.78 18.16 4.59
CA GLU A 45 -13.66 16.95 5.41
C GLU A 45 -12.53 17.08 6.44
N THR A 46 -11.44 17.76 6.08
CA THR A 46 -10.30 18.06 6.97
C THR A 46 -10.71 18.98 8.11
N GLN A 47 -11.47 20.04 7.82
CA GLN A 47 -12.03 20.93 8.84
C GLN A 47 -12.95 20.19 9.81
N LYS A 48 -13.87 19.36 9.31
CA LYS A 48 -14.75 18.53 10.16
C LYS A 48 -13.95 17.57 11.05
N PHE A 49 -12.91 16.96 10.52
CA PHE A 49 -12.04 16.06 11.28
C PHE A 49 -11.29 16.80 12.39
N LEU A 50 -10.73 17.98 12.10
CA LEU A 50 -10.02 18.80 13.10
C LEU A 50 -10.97 19.31 14.19
N LEU A 51 -12.14 19.82 13.82
CA LEU A 51 -13.15 20.27 14.79
C LEU A 51 -13.61 19.15 15.72
N ARG A 52 -13.79 17.94 15.20
CA ARG A 52 -14.18 16.78 16.00
C ARG A 52 -13.05 16.24 16.88
N THR A 53 -11.83 16.17 16.36
CA THR A 53 -10.72 15.43 17.02
C THR A 53 -9.90 16.30 17.95
N VAL A 54 -9.67 17.56 17.57
CA VAL A 54 -8.83 18.50 18.34
C VAL A 54 -9.68 19.34 19.28
N PHE A 55 -10.81 19.83 18.79
CA PHE A 55 -11.66 20.77 19.54
C PHE A 55 -12.87 20.10 20.20
N ASN A 56 -13.09 18.81 19.96
CA ASN A 56 -14.23 18.01 20.46
C ASN A 56 -15.60 18.67 20.22
N VAL A 57 -15.70 19.49 19.17
CA VAL A 57 -16.93 20.21 18.82
C VAL A 57 -17.85 19.25 18.08
N LYS A 58 -19.06 19.02 18.62
CA LYS A 58 -20.12 18.32 17.89
C LYS A 58 -20.61 19.24 16.77
N THR A 59 -20.17 19.01 15.54
CA THR A 59 -20.67 19.75 14.38
C THR A 59 -22.10 19.29 14.07
N THR A 60 -23.09 19.93 14.69
CA THR A 60 -24.49 19.85 14.25
C THR A 60 -24.60 20.60 12.93
N SER A 61 -24.66 19.85 11.84
CA SER A 61 -25.06 20.37 10.53
C SER A 61 -26.54 20.74 10.63
N GLN A 62 -26.85 21.98 11.01
CA GLN A 62 -28.20 22.50 10.83
C GLN A 62 -28.39 22.79 9.34
N LYS A 63 -29.42 22.17 8.78
CA LYS A 63 -29.92 22.36 7.42
C LYS A 63 -31.06 23.35 7.46
#